data_AF-A0A0V8HLT9-F1
#
_entry.id   AF-A0A0V8HLT9-F1
#
_cell.length_a   1.000
_cell.length_b   1.000
_cell.length_c   1.000
_cell.angle_alpha   90.00
_cell.angle_beta   90.00
_cell.angle_gamma   90.00
#
_symmetry.space_group_name_H-M   'P 1'
#
loop_
_entity.id
_entity.type
_entity.pdbx_description
1 polymer ?
#
loop_
_entity_poly.entity_id
_entity_poly.type
_entity_poly.pdbx_seq_one_letter_code
_entity_poly.pdbx_strand_id
1 'polypeptide(L)'
;MGEIRKTPIPKDVAVLEEYMQKHVGLNKSFDLGVRKLKILKKDVQIYYINGLTDAGYIIEIVEELVGINDHERQTTRLFEIVHNRLVHQSVEPVKTIEEAVDEVLSGLIAVVVEGYSEALIVDVRSYPGRQPMEPDTEKVVRGSRDGYVENIIINTALTRRRIRDPRLRFEIFRIGERSKTDISIAYIDDVANPSLIEVIKTELKNIKIDGLTMADKTIEEFLVKQGYNPYPLVRYTERADVAATHLLEGHVLIFVDTSPSVIITPTTYFHHLQHAEEYRQSPAVGTFVRWTRFLGLLASLFLLPLWYLFVLDPTLLPNGLEYVGPNEQTNIPIIAQLFIADLGVEMFRIAAIHTPTPLSTAMGLIAAVLIGQIAIDVGLFQPEVILYVAVASIGTFATPSYELSVANKIARLFLLVAVAFFHIPGLVIGCTLYVLFVANIKSLNTPYLWPLLPFHPKAFMQILIRRSVPGAKIRPSIVQPRNKYKQPAKS
;
A
#
# COMPACT_ATOMS: atom_id res chain seq x y z
N MET A 1 16.16 16.71 -20.05
CA MET A 1 15.74 15.55 -20.86
C MET A 1 16.93 15.23 -21.73
N GLY A 2 17.81 14.34 -21.28
CA GLY A 2 18.90 13.89 -22.15
C GLY A 2 18.27 13.01 -23.21
N GLU A 3 18.55 13.23 -24.48
CA GLU A 3 18.24 12.26 -25.53
C GLU A 3 18.66 10.89 -25.01
N ILE A 4 17.70 9.97 -24.89
CA ILE A 4 18.01 8.58 -24.61
C ILE A 4 18.82 8.13 -25.83
N ARG A 5 20.14 8.02 -25.67
CA ARG A 5 21.01 7.50 -26.72
C ARG A 5 20.47 6.13 -27.07
N LYS A 6 19.91 6.00 -28.26
CA LYS A 6 19.42 4.73 -28.79
C LYS A 6 20.63 3.84 -29.04
N THR A 7 20.83 2.87 -28.17
CA THR A 7 21.96 1.94 -28.24
C THR A 7 21.56 0.79 -29.15
N PRO A 8 22.30 0.50 -30.24
CA PRO A 8 21.97 -0.63 -31.10
C PRO A 8 22.11 -1.94 -30.33
N ILE A 9 21.27 -2.92 -30.66
CA ILE A 9 21.37 -4.26 -30.06
C ILE A 9 22.73 -4.87 -30.42
N PRO A 10 23.52 -5.31 -29.43
CA PRO A 10 24.83 -5.88 -29.69
C PRO A 10 24.68 -7.25 -30.35
N LYS A 11 25.56 -7.54 -31.31
CA LYS A 11 25.61 -8.86 -31.97
C LYS A 11 26.01 -9.98 -31.02
N ASP A 12 26.78 -9.64 -29.99
CA ASP A 12 27.14 -10.54 -28.90
C ASP A 12 26.05 -10.46 -27.81
N VAL A 13 25.36 -11.57 -27.60
CA VAL A 13 24.28 -11.68 -26.63
C VAL A 13 24.78 -11.57 -25.18
N ALA A 14 26.06 -11.85 -24.92
CA ALA A 14 26.65 -11.66 -23.59
C ALA A 14 26.71 -10.17 -23.19
N VAL A 15 26.96 -9.28 -24.15
CA VAL A 15 26.98 -7.82 -23.92
C VAL A 15 25.57 -7.32 -23.59
N LEU A 16 24.54 -7.82 -24.27
CA LEU A 16 23.15 -7.49 -23.93
C LEU A 16 22.79 -7.99 -22.53
N GLU A 17 23.20 -9.21 -22.18
CA GLU A 17 22.93 -9.77 -20.87
C GLU A 17 23.58 -8.93 -19.75
N GLU A 18 24.83 -8.50 -19.92
CA GLU A 18 25.51 -7.61 -18.97
C GLU A 18 24.75 -6.28 -18.83
N TYR A 19 24.25 -5.72 -19.94
CA TYR A 19 23.41 -4.53 -19.92
C TYR A 19 22.13 -4.75 -19.10
N MET A 20 21.43 -5.87 -19.34
CA MET A 20 20.19 -6.24 -18.62
C MET A 20 20.45 -6.45 -17.12
N GLN A 21 21.57 -7.06 -16.74
CA GLN A 21 21.97 -7.23 -15.33
C GLN A 21 22.25 -5.89 -14.65
N LYS A 22 22.96 -4.98 -15.33
CA LYS A 22 23.38 -3.70 -14.76
C LYS A 22 22.26 -2.67 -14.68
N HIS A 23 21.43 -2.56 -15.73
CA HIS A 23 20.46 -1.46 -15.85
C HIS A 23 19.01 -1.90 -15.57
N VAL A 24 18.64 -3.11 -15.98
CA VAL A 24 17.24 -3.60 -15.88
C VAL A 24 17.04 -4.50 -14.65
N GLY A 25 18.13 -4.98 -14.05
CA GLY A 25 18.11 -5.77 -12.82
C GLY A 25 17.95 -7.27 -13.05
N LEU A 26 18.38 -7.80 -14.19
CA LEU A 26 18.44 -9.25 -14.42
C LEU A 26 19.28 -9.91 -13.31
N ASN A 27 18.81 -11.05 -12.78
CA ASN A 27 19.36 -11.76 -11.61
C ASN A 27 19.21 -11.04 -10.25
N LYS A 28 18.71 -9.81 -10.21
CA LYS A 28 18.34 -9.12 -8.95
C LYS A 28 16.83 -9.11 -8.74
N SER A 29 16.09 -8.76 -9.79
CA SER A 29 14.63 -8.76 -9.79
C SER A 29 14.13 -10.14 -10.18
N PHE A 30 13.35 -10.80 -9.32
CA PHE A 30 12.91 -12.19 -9.57
C PHE A 30 11.88 -12.29 -10.70
N ASP A 31 11.20 -11.19 -11.01
CA ASP A 31 10.17 -11.14 -12.03
C ASP A 31 10.74 -11.01 -13.45
N LEU A 32 12.01 -10.63 -13.62
CA LEU A 32 12.66 -10.59 -14.93
C LEU A 32 13.38 -11.92 -15.22
N GLY A 33 12.89 -12.63 -16.24
CA GLY A 33 13.43 -13.91 -16.68
C GLY A 33 14.27 -13.79 -17.95
N VAL A 34 15.27 -14.68 -18.07
CA VAL A 34 15.97 -14.96 -19.32
C VAL A 34 16.04 -16.46 -19.55
N ARG A 35 15.61 -16.92 -20.73
CA ARG A 35 15.80 -18.30 -21.17
C ARG A 35 16.86 -18.32 -22.27
N LYS A 36 17.92 -19.10 -22.06
CA LYS A 36 19.03 -19.26 -23.01
C LYS A 36 18.93 -20.60 -23.72
N LEU A 37 19.04 -20.58 -25.04
CA LEU A 37 18.96 -21.74 -25.92
C LEU A 37 20.13 -21.72 -26.91
N LYS A 38 20.49 -22.89 -27.44
CA LYS A 38 21.44 -23.00 -28.54
C LYS A 38 20.72 -23.54 -29.77
N ILE A 39 20.63 -22.72 -30.82
CA ILE A 39 19.93 -23.04 -32.08
C ILE A 39 20.95 -22.98 -33.22
N LEU A 40 21.13 -24.10 -33.92
CA LEU A 40 22.12 -24.27 -34.99
C LEU A 40 23.52 -23.77 -34.59
N LYS A 41 23.94 -24.08 -33.35
CA LYS A 41 25.19 -23.67 -32.66
C LYS A 41 25.30 -22.20 -32.25
N LYS A 42 24.33 -21.35 -32.58
CA LYS A 42 24.27 -19.96 -32.13
C LYS A 42 23.45 -19.83 -30.85
N ASP A 43 23.82 -18.88 -30.01
CA ASP A 43 23.08 -18.61 -28.78
C ASP A 43 21.84 -17.75 -29.08
N VAL A 44 20.71 -18.13 -28.49
CA VAL A 44 19.42 -17.43 -28.58
C VAL A 44 18.91 -17.19 -27.18
N GLN A 45 18.55 -15.94 -26.89
CA GLN A 45 18.08 -15.51 -25.58
C GLN A 45 16.65 -14.98 -25.68
N ILE A 46 15.80 -15.40 -24.76
CA ILE A 46 14.40 -15.00 -24.66
C ILE A 46 14.24 -14.25 -23.33
N TYR A 47 13.88 -12.98 -23.38
CA TYR A 47 13.66 -12.11 -22.23
C TYR A 47 12.16 -11.88 -22.00
N TYR A 48 11.72 -11.96 -20.75
CA TYR A 48 10.31 -11.88 -20.39
C TYR A 48 10.10 -11.43 -18.94
N ILE A 49 8.89 -10.96 -18.61
CA ILE A 49 8.49 -10.63 -17.23
C ILE A 49 7.47 -11.66 -16.72
N ASN A 50 7.84 -12.38 -15.68
CA ASN A 50 6.98 -13.31 -14.96
C ASN A 50 5.68 -12.61 -14.49
N GLY A 51 4.54 -13.23 -14.79
CA GLY A 51 3.22 -12.72 -14.42
C GLY A 51 2.65 -11.65 -15.35
N LEU A 52 3.40 -11.16 -16.35
CA LEU A 52 2.86 -10.35 -17.45
C LEU A 52 2.81 -11.11 -18.79
N THR A 53 3.52 -12.23 -18.88
CA THR A 53 3.55 -13.15 -20.02
C THR A 53 2.89 -14.47 -19.67
N ASP A 54 2.22 -15.10 -20.64
CA ASP A 54 1.69 -16.46 -20.46
C ASP A 54 2.81 -17.51 -20.57
N ALA A 55 2.86 -18.44 -19.61
CA ALA A 55 3.84 -19.53 -19.64
C ALA A 55 3.58 -20.51 -20.79
N GLY A 56 2.32 -20.70 -21.21
CA GLY A 56 1.96 -21.56 -22.34
C GLY A 56 2.59 -21.08 -23.64
N TYR A 57 2.47 -19.77 -23.95
CA TYR A 57 3.09 -19.20 -25.14
C TYR A 57 4.62 -19.26 -25.10
N ILE A 58 5.24 -19.12 -23.92
CA ILE A 58 6.69 -19.29 -23.79
C ILE A 58 7.11 -20.73 -24.13
N ILE A 59 6.36 -21.73 -23.64
CA ILE A 59 6.63 -23.14 -23.94
C ILE A 59 6.52 -23.41 -25.44
N GLU A 60 5.44 -22.98 -26.09
CA GLU A 60 5.24 -23.15 -27.55
C GLU A 60 6.37 -22.50 -28.36
N ILE A 61 6.76 -21.26 -28.02
CA ILE A 61 7.88 -20.58 -28.68
C ILE A 61 9.18 -21.35 -28.48
N VAL A 62 9.46 -21.84 -27.27
CA VAL A 62 10.69 -22.59 -26.99
C VAL A 62 10.71 -23.91 -27.75
N GLU A 63 9.59 -24.65 -27.81
CA GLU A 63 9.46 -25.92 -28.54
C GLU A 63 9.73 -25.73 -30.03
N GLU A 64 9.08 -24.75 -30.66
CA GLU A 64 9.29 -24.41 -32.08
C GLU A 64 10.75 -24.01 -32.36
N LEU A 65 11.35 -23.21 -31.49
CA LEU A 65 12.73 -22.77 -31.64
C LEU A 65 13.74 -23.91 -31.47
N VAL A 66 13.50 -24.84 -30.55
CA VAL A 66 14.36 -26.01 -30.36
C VAL A 66 14.24 -26.97 -31.53
N GLY A 67 13.04 -27.18 -32.07
CA GLY A 67 12.78 -28.06 -33.22
C GLY A 67 13.53 -27.66 -34.50
N ILE A 68 13.94 -26.39 -34.63
CA ILE A 68 14.81 -25.92 -35.74
C ILE A 68 16.10 -26.74 -35.82
N ASN A 69 16.65 -27.21 -34.70
CA ASN A 69 17.88 -28.01 -34.68
C ASN A 69 17.73 -29.36 -35.42
N ASP A 70 16.52 -29.92 -35.45
CA ASP A 70 16.24 -31.23 -36.02
C ASP A 70 15.86 -31.15 -37.51
N HIS A 71 15.35 -30.00 -37.95
CA HIS A 71 14.76 -29.82 -39.27
C HIS A 71 15.58 -28.94 -40.23
N GLU A 72 16.46 -28.08 -39.70
CA GLU A 72 17.22 -27.12 -40.51
C GLU A 72 18.73 -27.42 -40.48
N ARG A 73 19.42 -27.06 -41.55
CA ARG A 73 20.89 -27.11 -41.61
C ARG A 73 21.49 -25.79 -41.12
N GLN A 74 22.71 -25.84 -40.58
CA GLN A 74 23.47 -24.64 -40.21
C GLN A 74 23.49 -23.62 -41.36
N THR A 75 23.05 -22.41 -41.07
CA THR A 75 22.90 -21.34 -42.06
C THR A 75 23.23 -19.97 -41.46
N THR A 76 23.69 -19.06 -42.32
CA THR A 76 23.90 -17.65 -41.98
C THR A 76 22.60 -16.85 -41.92
N ARG A 77 21.45 -17.46 -42.27
CA ARG A 77 20.11 -16.83 -42.25
C ARG A 77 19.25 -17.24 -41.05
N LEU A 78 19.88 -17.61 -39.92
CA LEU A 78 19.16 -18.06 -38.72
C LEU A 78 18.10 -17.05 -38.25
N PHE A 79 18.38 -15.74 -38.30
CA PHE A 79 17.40 -14.73 -37.90
C PHE A 79 16.11 -14.76 -38.71
N GLU A 80 16.19 -14.94 -40.04
CA GLU A 80 15.01 -15.05 -40.92
C GLU A 80 14.21 -16.32 -40.60
N ILE A 81 14.91 -17.43 -40.32
CA ILE A 81 14.27 -18.69 -39.91
C ILE A 81 13.54 -18.50 -38.59
N VAL A 82 14.21 -17.94 -37.57
CA VAL A 82 13.62 -17.68 -36.25
C VAL A 82 12.41 -16.76 -36.40
N HIS A 83 12.54 -15.66 -37.15
CA HIS A 83 11.44 -14.73 -37.40
C HIS A 83 10.23 -15.41 -38.03
N ASN A 84 10.43 -16.28 -39.03
CA ASN A 84 9.36 -17.02 -39.68
C ASN A 84 8.77 -18.15 -38.82
N ARG A 85 9.53 -18.71 -37.87
CA ARG A 85 9.10 -19.80 -36.98
C ARG A 85 8.44 -19.32 -35.69
N LEU A 86 8.52 -18.03 -35.37
CA LEU A 86 7.69 -17.43 -34.33
C LEU A 86 6.26 -17.32 -34.85
N VAL A 87 5.44 -18.34 -34.59
CA VAL A 87 4.08 -18.55 -35.15
C VAL A 87 3.04 -17.50 -34.68
N HIS A 88 3.46 -16.48 -33.94
CA HIS A 88 2.57 -15.45 -33.42
C HIS A 88 2.16 -14.44 -34.50
N GLN A 89 0.91 -13.94 -34.46
CA GLN A 89 0.37 -12.99 -35.45
C GLN A 89 1.06 -11.61 -35.46
N SER A 90 1.68 -11.24 -34.34
CA SER A 90 2.41 -9.98 -34.16
C SER A 90 3.81 -10.28 -33.68
N VAL A 91 4.75 -10.18 -34.63
CA VAL A 91 6.19 -10.25 -34.41
C VAL A 91 6.84 -9.07 -35.10
N GLU A 92 7.53 -8.22 -34.34
CA GLU A 92 8.14 -7.00 -34.86
C GLU A 92 9.63 -6.93 -34.52
N PRO A 93 10.53 -6.65 -35.49
CA PRO A 93 11.94 -6.46 -35.21
C PRO A 93 12.19 -5.06 -34.64
N VAL A 94 12.88 -5.00 -33.51
CA VAL A 94 13.40 -3.76 -32.91
C VAL A 94 14.92 -3.71 -33.03
N LYS A 95 15.49 -2.50 -33.12
CA LYS A 95 16.92 -2.30 -33.40
C LYS A 95 17.72 -1.82 -32.20
N THR A 96 17.03 -1.36 -31.15
CA THR A 96 17.65 -0.70 -30.01
C THR A 96 17.36 -1.45 -28.72
N ILE A 97 18.31 -1.41 -27.80
CA ILE A 97 18.18 -2.07 -26.50
C ILE A 97 17.05 -1.42 -25.70
N GLU A 98 16.92 -0.11 -25.76
CA GLU A 98 15.91 0.64 -25.01
C GLU A 98 14.49 0.29 -25.47
N GLU A 99 14.24 0.19 -26.78
CA GLU A 99 12.96 -0.29 -27.31
C GLU A 99 12.67 -1.73 -26.85
N ALA A 100 13.65 -2.64 -26.96
CA ALA A 100 13.46 -4.02 -26.50
C ALA A 100 13.13 -4.11 -25.00
N VAL A 101 13.78 -3.28 -24.17
CA VAL A 101 13.52 -3.22 -22.72
C VAL A 101 12.12 -2.69 -22.43
N ASP A 102 11.70 -1.60 -23.08
CA ASP A 102 10.36 -1.02 -22.89
C ASP A 102 9.26 -2.03 -23.26
N GLU A 103 9.44 -2.76 -24.36
CA GLU A 103 8.51 -3.80 -24.80
C GLU A 103 8.46 -4.96 -23.79
N VAL A 104 9.61 -5.48 -23.32
CA VAL A 104 9.67 -6.54 -22.29
C VAL A 104 8.98 -6.10 -20.99
N LEU A 105 9.24 -4.87 -20.53
CA LEU A 105 8.62 -4.30 -19.33
C LEU A 105 7.12 -4.07 -19.49
N SER A 106 6.61 -4.04 -20.72
CA SER A 106 5.19 -3.99 -21.02
C SER A 106 4.50 -5.37 -20.99
N GLY A 107 5.27 -6.46 -20.83
CA GLY A 107 4.77 -7.83 -20.82
C GLY A 107 4.90 -8.56 -22.15
N LEU A 108 5.71 -8.05 -23.08
CA LEU A 108 6.06 -8.75 -24.32
C LEU A 108 7.30 -9.62 -24.12
N ILE A 109 7.57 -10.50 -25.08
CA ILE A 109 8.81 -11.28 -25.12
C ILE A 109 9.77 -10.65 -26.13
N ALA A 110 11.05 -10.54 -25.77
CA ALA A 110 12.11 -10.22 -26.72
C ALA A 110 12.99 -11.45 -26.98
N VAL A 111 13.07 -11.86 -28.24
CA VAL A 111 13.95 -12.95 -28.72
C VAL A 111 15.15 -12.35 -29.43
N VAL A 112 16.36 -12.68 -28.95
CA VAL A 112 17.62 -12.14 -29.44
C VAL A 112 18.48 -13.29 -29.96
N VAL A 113 18.97 -13.16 -31.19
CA VAL A 113 19.77 -14.18 -31.88
C VAL A 113 21.21 -13.68 -32.04
N GLU A 114 22.17 -14.50 -31.61
CA GLU A 114 23.60 -14.20 -31.73
C GLU A 114 24.03 -13.91 -33.18
N GLY A 115 24.81 -12.84 -33.34
CA GLY A 115 25.35 -12.35 -34.60
C GLY A 115 24.48 -11.30 -35.31
N TYR A 116 23.29 -11.00 -34.79
CA TYR A 116 22.36 -10.02 -35.37
C TYR A 116 22.17 -8.81 -34.45
N SER A 117 21.87 -7.65 -35.04
CA SER A 117 21.69 -6.38 -34.32
C SER A 117 20.22 -5.99 -34.16
N GLU A 118 19.34 -6.99 -34.15
CA GLU A 118 17.89 -6.83 -34.04
C GLU A 118 17.34 -7.86 -33.06
N ALA A 119 16.31 -7.49 -32.31
CA ALA A 119 15.54 -8.40 -31.46
C ALA A 119 14.13 -8.53 -32.04
N LEU A 120 13.56 -9.72 -31.92
CA LEU A 120 12.19 -10.01 -32.35
C LEU A 120 11.27 -9.89 -31.13
N ILE A 121 10.32 -8.96 -31.19
CA ILE A 121 9.32 -8.76 -30.14
C ILE A 121 8.08 -9.57 -30.47
N VAL A 122 7.59 -10.36 -29.52
CA VAL A 122 6.42 -11.23 -29.68
C VAL A 122 5.32 -10.82 -28.70
N ASP A 123 4.11 -10.59 -29.22
CA ASP A 123 2.97 -10.14 -28.40
C ASP A 123 2.21 -11.24 -27.66
N VAL A 124 2.77 -11.67 -26.54
CA VAL A 124 2.19 -12.71 -25.66
C VAL A 124 1.58 -12.15 -24.37
N ARG A 125 1.22 -10.86 -24.37
CA ARG A 125 0.79 -10.16 -23.14
C ARG A 125 -0.43 -10.84 -22.52
N SER A 126 -0.23 -11.39 -21.33
CA SER A 126 -1.28 -11.97 -20.50
C SER A 126 -1.27 -11.24 -19.17
N TYR A 127 -2.02 -10.14 -19.13
CA TYR A 127 -2.18 -9.40 -17.88
C TYR A 127 -3.02 -10.23 -16.91
N PRO A 128 -2.66 -10.30 -15.61
CA PRO A 128 -3.42 -11.05 -14.63
C PRO A 128 -4.90 -10.70 -14.70
N GLY A 129 -5.69 -11.67 -15.13
CA GLY A 129 -7.08 -11.53 -15.53
C GLY A 129 -7.95 -12.59 -14.87
N ARG A 130 -7.96 -12.62 -13.53
CA ARG A 130 -9.07 -13.16 -12.75
C ARG A 130 -9.73 -11.94 -12.13
N GLN A 131 -11.05 -11.76 -12.29
CA GLN A 131 -11.76 -10.52 -11.89
C GLN A 131 -11.23 -10.04 -10.54
N PRO A 132 -10.38 -9.00 -10.50
CA PRO A 132 -9.90 -8.52 -9.24
C PRO A 132 -11.13 -8.02 -8.49
N MET A 133 -11.46 -8.70 -7.40
CA MET A 133 -12.55 -8.25 -6.56
C MET A 133 -12.15 -6.91 -5.97
N GLU A 134 -13.13 -6.03 -5.81
CA GLU A 134 -12.88 -4.72 -5.21
C GLU A 134 -12.25 -4.92 -3.83
N PRO A 135 -11.15 -4.23 -3.49
CA PRO A 135 -10.50 -4.35 -2.18
C PRO A 135 -11.52 -4.12 -1.06
N ASP A 136 -11.55 -4.99 -0.06
CA ASP A 136 -12.56 -4.90 0.98
C ASP A 136 -12.32 -3.72 1.91
N THR A 137 -11.06 -3.37 2.14
CA THR A 137 -10.66 -2.30 3.05
C THR A 137 -10.53 -0.92 2.38
N GLU A 138 -10.21 -0.86 1.09
CA GLU A 138 -9.96 0.39 0.35
C GLU A 138 -10.89 0.58 -0.87
N LYS A 139 -12.21 0.49 -0.65
CA LYS A 139 -13.27 0.68 -1.66
C LYS A 139 -13.28 2.10 -2.23
N VAL A 140 -13.57 2.25 -3.52
CA VAL A 140 -13.59 3.56 -4.20
C VAL A 140 -14.73 3.65 -5.20
N VAL A 141 -15.42 4.80 -5.20
CA VAL A 141 -16.55 5.04 -6.13
C VAL A 141 -16.11 5.06 -7.59
N ARG A 142 -14.90 5.54 -7.90
CA ARG A 142 -14.37 5.64 -9.27
C ARG A 142 -12.90 5.27 -9.33
N GLY A 143 -12.56 4.41 -10.30
CA GLY A 143 -11.23 4.02 -10.80
C GLY A 143 -10.88 2.57 -10.46
N SER A 144 -9.59 2.21 -10.47
CA SER A 144 -9.15 0.81 -10.45
C SER A 144 -9.71 0.01 -9.28
N ARG A 145 -10.28 -1.16 -9.59
CA ARG A 145 -10.80 -2.15 -8.62
C ARG A 145 -9.87 -3.35 -8.47
N ASP A 146 -8.67 -3.29 -9.05
CA ASP A 146 -7.67 -4.32 -8.92
C ASP A 146 -7.00 -4.32 -7.55
N GLY A 147 -7.64 -5.08 -6.66
CA GLY A 147 -7.03 -5.55 -5.42
C GLY A 147 -5.90 -6.54 -5.70
N TYR A 148 -4.91 -6.52 -4.82
CA TYR A 148 -3.94 -7.59 -4.68
C TYR A 148 -4.64 -8.89 -4.27
N VAL A 149 -3.97 -10.00 -4.53
CA VAL A 149 -4.42 -11.37 -4.25
C VAL A 149 -3.34 -12.10 -3.45
N GLU A 150 -3.56 -13.34 -3.07
CA GLU A 150 -2.63 -14.10 -2.23
C GLU A 150 -1.36 -14.58 -2.96
N ASN A 151 -1.26 -14.35 -4.27
CA ASN A 151 -0.15 -14.81 -5.10
C ASN A 151 0.86 -13.68 -5.34
N ILE A 152 2.09 -13.87 -4.85
CA ILE A 152 3.15 -12.86 -4.94
C ILE A 152 3.51 -12.48 -6.39
N ILE A 153 3.52 -13.43 -7.32
CA ILE A 153 3.85 -13.21 -8.75
C ILE A 153 2.79 -12.29 -9.38
N ILE A 154 1.52 -12.54 -9.09
CA ILE A 154 0.41 -11.70 -9.57
C ILE A 154 0.52 -10.29 -8.98
N ASN A 155 0.81 -10.17 -7.69
CA ASN A 155 0.93 -8.86 -7.02
C ASN A 155 2.10 -8.04 -7.58
N THR A 156 3.25 -8.65 -7.83
CA THR A 156 4.37 -7.96 -8.47
C THR A 156 4.04 -7.55 -9.90
N ALA A 157 3.34 -8.40 -10.66
CA ALA A 157 2.89 -8.08 -12.02
C ALA A 157 1.88 -6.92 -12.06
N LEU A 158 0.90 -6.89 -11.15
CA LEU A 158 -0.06 -5.78 -11.03
C LEU A 158 0.63 -4.43 -10.71
N THR A 159 1.72 -4.48 -9.96
CA THR A 159 2.56 -3.33 -9.62
C THR A 159 3.42 -2.91 -10.83
N ARG A 160 4.09 -3.87 -11.47
CA ARG A 160 4.93 -3.66 -12.67
C ARG A 160 4.12 -3.11 -13.85
N ARG A 161 2.86 -3.53 -14.02
CA ARG A 161 1.95 -3.01 -15.05
C ARG A 161 1.78 -1.48 -14.96
N ARG A 162 1.90 -0.91 -13.76
CA ARG A 162 1.82 0.54 -13.50
C ARG A 162 3.17 1.25 -13.60
N ILE A 163 4.25 0.56 -13.24
CA ILE A 163 5.62 1.09 -13.25
C ILE A 163 6.47 0.22 -14.17
N ARG A 164 6.61 0.65 -15.41
CA ARG A 164 7.47 0.05 -16.43
C ARG A 164 8.89 0.61 -16.40
N ASP A 165 9.35 1.02 -15.23
CA ASP A 165 10.69 1.58 -15.07
C ASP A 165 11.72 0.43 -14.99
N PRO A 166 12.79 0.44 -15.80
CA PRO A 166 13.83 -0.59 -15.75
C PRO A 166 14.60 -0.61 -14.42
N ARG A 167 14.46 0.39 -13.56
CA ARG A 167 15.10 0.50 -12.24
C ARG A 167 14.25 -0.04 -11.09
N LEU A 168 12.99 -0.42 -11.35
CA LEU A 168 12.17 -1.09 -10.35
C LEU A 168 12.69 -2.51 -10.11
N ARG A 169 12.97 -2.85 -8.86
CA ARG A 169 13.52 -4.13 -8.40
C ARG A 169 12.50 -4.83 -7.53
N PHE A 170 12.36 -6.14 -7.70
CA PHE A 170 11.66 -7.05 -6.80
C PHE A 170 12.66 -8.11 -6.32
N GLU A 171 13.27 -7.92 -5.16
CA GLU A 171 14.23 -8.89 -4.61
C GLU A 171 13.49 -9.90 -3.74
N ILE A 172 13.56 -11.18 -4.10
CA ILE A 172 12.88 -12.27 -3.39
C ILE A 172 13.80 -12.92 -2.35
N PHE A 173 13.21 -13.23 -1.19
CA PHE A 173 13.82 -13.89 -0.05
C PHE A 173 12.91 -15.02 0.41
N ARG A 174 13.50 -16.04 1.03
CA ARG A 174 12.75 -17.16 1.59
C ARG A 174 12.96 -17.23 3.09
N ILE A 175 11.89 -17.09 3.86
CA ILE A 175 11.94 -16.97 5.33
C ILE A 175 11.08 -18.06 5.98
N GLY A 176 11.53 -18.56 7.12
CA GLY A 176 10.89 -19.62 7.88
C GLY A 176 11.56 -20.99 7.66
N GLU A 177 11.78 -21.74 8.74
CA GLU A 177 12.48 -23.04 8.68
C GLU A 177 11.64 -24.13 7.99
N ARG A 178 10.34 -24.16 8.28
CA ARG A 178 9.36 -25.11 7.74
C ARG A 178 8.54 -24.53 6.60
N SER A 179 7.94 -23.35 6.81
CA SER A 179 7.04 -22.75 5.79
C SER A 179 7.79 -22.31 4.54
N LYS A 180 9.04 -21.83 4.72
CA LYS A 180 9.88 -21.28 3.65
C LYS A 180 9.08 -20.34 2.73
N THR A 181 8.39 -19.39 3.35
CA THR A 181 7.49 -18.45 2.69
C THR A 181 8.30 -17.46 1.87
N ASP A 182 7.86 -17.19 0.65
CA ASP A 182 8.52 -16.25 -0.25
C ASP A 182 8.09 -14.81 0.06
N ILE A 183 9.07 -13.91 0.16
CA ILE A 183 8.89 -12.49 0.48
C ILE A 183 9.67 -11.68 -0.52
N SER A 184 9.05 -10.66 -1.11
CA SER A 184 9.70 -9.77 -2.07
C SER A 184 9.78 -8.35 -1.55
N ILE A 185 10.96 -7.75 -1.60
CA ILE A 185 11.17 -6.32 -1.36
C ILE A 185 11.11 -5.60 -2.70
N ALA A 186 10.21 -4.63 -2.83
CA ALA A 186 10.09 -3.79 -4.01
C ALA A 186 10.59 -2.36 -3.76
N TYR A 187 11.42 -1.85 -4.66
CA TYR A 187 11.93 -0.48 -4.60
C TYR A 187 12.43 -0.01 -5.97
N ILE A 188 12.56 1.30 -6.17
CA ILE A 188 13.17 1.89 -7.38
C ILE A 188 14.60 2.34 -7.02
N ASP A 189 15.60 1.74 -7.67
CA ASP A 189 17.03 1.82 -7.27
C ASP A 189 17.62 3.25 -7.23
N ASP A 190 17.17 4.15 -8.11
CA ASP A 190 17.63 5.55 -8.15
C ASP A 190 16.75 6.51 -7.34
N VAL A 191 15.66 6.02 -6.74
CA VAL A 191 14.74 6.83 -5.94
C VAL A 191 14.85 6.46 -4.46
N ALA A 192 14.76 5.19 -4.12
CA ALA A 192 14.72 4.70 -2.74
C ALA A 192 16.05 4.93 -2.00
N ASN A 193 15.97 5.08 -0.68
CA ASN A 193 17.14 5.23 0.19
C ASN A 193 17.84 3.86 0.37
N PRO A 194 19.12 3.70 -0.05
CA PRO A 194 19.87 2.47 0.11
C PRO A 194 20.00 2.01 1.56
N SER A 195 20.17 2.95 2.49
CA SER A 195 20.31 2.61 3.90
C SER A 195 19.05 1.96 4.45
N LEU A 196 17.87 2.42 4.00
CA LEU A 196 16.59 1.80 4.37
C LEU A 196 16.46 0.39 3.79
N ILE A 197 16.83 0.21 2.52
CA ILE A 197 16.81 -1.10 1.85
C ILE A 197 17.69 -2.10 2.60
N GLU A 198 18.91 -1.71 2.98
CA GLU A 198 19.84 -2.57 3.71
C GLU A 198 19.34 -2.90 5.12
N VAL A 199 18.72 -1.94 5.83
CA VAL A 199 18.09 -2.20 7.14
C VAL A 199 16.98 -3.26 7.00
N ILE A 200 16.07 -3.08 6.05
CA ILE A 200 14.97 -4.03 5.83
C ILE A 200 15.51 -5.41 5.45
N LYS A 201 16.47 -5.49 4.53
CA LYS A 201 17.12 -6.76 4.14
C LYS A 201 17.79 -7.45 5.33
N THR A 202 18.47 -6.69 6.17
CA THR A 202 19.17 -7.23 7.35
C THR A 202 18.17 -7.77 8.37
N GLU A 203 17.13 -7.02 8.69
CA GLU A 203 16.09 -7.46 9.63
C GLU A 203 15.36 -8.70 9.10
N LEU A 204 14.98 -8.73 7.81
CA LEU A 204 14.33 -9.89 7.20
C LEU A 204 15.21 -11.15 7.24
N LYS A 205 16.50 -11.04 6.94
CA LYS A 205 17.43 -12.18 7.01
C LYS A 205 17.66 -12.71 8.43
N ASN A 206 17.46 -11.87 9.44
CA ASN A 206 17.64 -12.25 10.84
C ASN A 206 16.42 -12.95 11.44
N ILE A 207 15.30 -13.02 10.72
CA ILE A 207 14.08 -13.70 11.17
C ILE A 207 14.33 -15.21 11.25
N LYS A 208 14.22 -15.76 12.46
CA LYS A 208 14.30 -17.20 12.73
C LYS A 208 13.01 -17.66 13.39
N ILE A 209 12.15 -18.32 12.63
CA ILE A 209 10.86 -18.85 13.07
C ILE A 209 10.53 -20.13 12.29
N ASP A 210 9.73 -21.03 12.87
CA ASP A 210 9.27 -22.25 12.21
C ASP A 210 8.52 -21.94 10.90
N GLY A 211 7.67 -20.92 10.89
CA GLY A 211 6.96 -20.53 9.68
C GLY A 211 6.15 -19.25 9.82
N LEU A 212 5.80 -18.68 8.67
CA LEU A 212 5.01 -17.45 8.52
C LEU A 212 3.62 -17.81 8.01
N THR A 213 2.80 -18.42 8.86
CA THR A 213 1.42 -18.80 8.52
C THR A 213 0.46 -17.61 8.57
N MET A 214 0.72 -16.63 9.44
CA MET A 214 0.02 -15.34 9.52
C MET A 214 0.83 -14.28 8.74
N ALA A 215 0.99 -14.56 7.45
CA ALA A 215 1.85 -13.95 6.43
C ALA A 215 2.46 -12.56 6.77
N ASP A 216 1.66 -11.50 6.70
CA ASP A 216 2.13 -10.12 6.65
C ASP A 216 2.35 -9.48 8.03
N LYS A 217 1.44 -9.68 9.00
CA LYS A 217 1.59 -9.11 10.35
C LYS A 217 2.80 -9.65 11.10
N THR A 218 3.10 -10.93 10.93
CA THR A 218 4.28 -11.56 11.56
C THR A 218 5.57 -10.89 11.07
N ILE A 219 5.63 -10.57 9.77
CA ILE A 219 6.78 -9.87 9.18
C ILE A 219 6.91 -8.45 9.71
N GLU A 220 5.80 -7.72 9.85
CA GLU A 220 5.82 -6.40 10.50
C GLU A 220 6.41 -6.49 11.91
N GLU A 221 5.94 -7.42 12.75
CA GLU A 221 6.39 -7.53 14.14
C GLU A 221 7.90 -7.75 14.26
N PHE A 222 8.48 -8.60 13.41
CA PHE A 222 9.92 -8.80 13.36
C PHE A 222 10.68 -7.58 12.83
N LEU A 223 10.11 -6.88 11.84
CA LEU A 223 10.75 -5.75 11.16
C LEU A 223 10.82 -4.50 12.04
N VAL A 224 9.70 -4.11 12.66
CA VAL A 224 9.60 -2.85 13.43
C VAL A 224 9.71 -3.05 14.94
N LYS A 225 9.58 -4.28 15.45
CA LYS A 225 9.70 -4.62 16.89
C LYS A 225 8.80 -3.72 17.76
N GLN A 226 7.55 -3.55 17.32
CA GLN A 226 6.59 -2.57 17.83
C GLN A 226 6.21 -2.76 19.32
N GLY A 227 6.29 -3.98 19.84
CA GLY A 227 5.89 -4.30 21.22
C GLY A 227 4.41 -3.98 21.47
N TYR A 228 4.10 -3.33 22.60
CA TYR A 228 2.74 -2.95 23.00
C TYR A 228 2.27 -1.59 22.48
N ASN A 229 3.04 -0.94 21.59
CA ASN A 229 2.58 0.32 20.98
C ASN A 229 1.35 0.05 20.10
N PRO A 230 0.19 0.70 20.32
CA PRO A 230 -1.00 0.44 19.52
C PRO A 230 -0.96 1.11 18.14
N TYR A 231 -0.05 2.07 17.90
CA TYR A 231 0.01 2.81 16.64
C TYR A 231 0.68 2.02 15.52
N PRO A 232 0.10 2.00 14.31
CA PRO A 232 0.69 1.29 13.18
C PRO A 232 2.01 1.94 12.76
N LEU A 233 3.05 1.11 12.58
CA LEU A 233 4.37 1.56 12.12
C LEU A 233 4.61 1.28 10.64
N VAL A 234 3.72 0.53 10.00
CA VAL A 234 3.68 0.27 8.56
C VAL A 234 2.26 0.49 8.07
N ARG A 235 2.08 0.74 6.76
CA ARG A 235 0.73 0.84 6.16
C ARG A 235 0.49 -0.35 5.25
N TYR A 236 -0.64 -1.01 5.44
CA TYR A 236 -1.14 -2.02 4.52
C TYR A 236 -1.93 -1.37 3.37
N THR A 237 -1.77 -1.91 2.17
CA THR A 237 -2.56 -1.55 0.99
C THR A 237 -2.99 -2.80 0.26
N GLU A 238 -4.27 -2.89 -0.08
CA GLU A 238 -4.78 -3.93 -0.98
C GLU A 238 -4.71 -3.47 -2.43
N ARG A 239 -4.34 -2.21 -2.69
CA ARG A 239 -4.40 -1.61 -4.02
C ARG A 239 -3.03 -1.45 -4.68
N ALA A 240 -2.91 -1.91 -5.92
CA ALA A 240 -1.68 -1.78 -6.70
C ALA A 240 -1.37 -0.33 -7.13
N ASP A 241 -2.37 0.56 -7.25
CA ASP A 241 -2.14 1.98 -7.58
C ASP A 241 -1.57 2.78 -6.42
N VAL A 242 -2.01 2.50 -5.19
CA VAL A 242 -1.46 3.08 -3.96
C VAL A 242 -0.01 2.62 -3.77
N ALA A 243 0.26 1.33 -3.93
CA ALA A 243 1.62 0.78 -3.88
C ALA A 243 2.55 1.44 -4.92
N ALA A 244 2.12 1.51 -6.19
CA ALA A 244 2.89 2.17 -7.24
C ALA A 244 3.19 3.65 -6.92
N THR A 245 2.20 4.37 -6.37
CA THR A 245 2.39 5.77 -5.97
C THR A 245 3.48 5.89 -4.89
N HIS A 246 3.48 5.01 -3.89
CA HIS A 246 4.48 5.04 -2.82
C HIS A 246 5.89 4.64 -3.30
N LEU A 247 6.00 3.68 -4.23
CA LEU A 247 7.28 3.34 -4.90
C LEU A 247 7.85 4.55 -5.65
N LEU A 248 7.01 5.26 -6.41
CA LEU A 248 7.39 6.49 -7.11
C LEU A 248 7.78 7.62 -6.17
N GLU A 249 7.31 7.59 -4.93
CA GLU A 249 7.71 8.52 -3.87
C GLU A 249 9.04 8.17 -3.21
N GLY A 250 9.52 6.94 -3.37
CA GLY A 250 10.77 6.43 -2.80
C GLY A 250 10.60 5.52 -1.58
N HIS A 251 9.38 5.05 -1.31
CA HIS A 251 9.12 4.04 -0.29
C HIS A 251 9.66 2.67 -0.72
N VAL A 252 9.89 1.81 0.27
CA VAL A 252 10.22 0.40 0.07
C VAL A 252 8.99 -0.41 0.47
N LEU A 253 8.53 -1.26 -0.45
CA LEU A 253 7.37 -2.12 -0.20
C LEU A 253 7.81 -3.55 0.08
N ILE A 254 7.03 -4.27 0.87
CA ILE A 254 7.24 -5.68 1.16
C ILE A 254 6.00 -6.46 0.76
N PHE A 255 6.18 -7.42 -0.13
CA PHE A 255 5.17 -8.36 -0.58
C PHE A 255 5.41 -9.68 0.13
N VAL A 256 4.37 -10.25 0.73
CA VAL A 256 4.46 -11.56 1.38
C VAL A 256 3.56 -12.52 0.63
N ASP A 257 4.11 -13.66 0.22
CA ASP A 257 3.30 -14.70 -0.41
C ASP A 257 2.22 -15.18 0.56
N THR A 258 1.04 -15.51 0.04
CA THR A 258 -0.19 -15.84 0.78
C THR A 258 -0.93 -14.66 1.44
N SER A 259 -0.50 -13.40 1.27
CA SER A 259 -1.26 -12.21 1.69
C SER A 259 -1.83 -11.41 0.51
N PRO A 260 -3.11 -10.99 0.54
CA PRO A 260 -3.71 -10.06 -0.41
C PRO A 260 -3.38 -8.59 -0.11
N SER A 261 -2.46 -8.31 0.81
CA SER A 261 -2.04 -6.97 1.19
C SER A 261 -0.53 -6.77 1.02
N VAL A 262 -0.12 -5.54 0.74
CA VAL A 262 1.28 -5.14 0.60
C VAL A 262 1.64 -4.15 1.69
N ILE A 263 2.80 -4.37 2.32
CA ILE A 263 3.32 -3.53 3.40
C ILE A 263 4.08 -2.36 2.79
N ILE A 264 3.70 -1.13 3.15
CA ILE A 264 4.36 0.12 2.78
C ILE A 264 5.25 0.58 3.92
N THR A 265 6.53 0.84 3.61
CA THR A 265 7.51 1.34 4.58
C THR A 265 8.41 2.44 4.01
N PRO A 266 8.88 3.39 4.83
CA PRO A 266 8.41 3.72 6.18
C PRO A 266 7.14 4.59 6.10
N THR A 267 6.32 4.61 7.16
CA THR A 267 5.08 5.40 7.16
C THR A 267 5.02 6.38 8.33
N THR A 268 4.17 7.40 8.17
CA THR A 268 3.90 8.41 9.19
C THR A 268 2.43 8.42 9.53
N TYR A 269 2.06 9.04 10.65
CA TYR A 269 0.66 9.21 11.06
C TYR A 269 -0.22 9.75 9.92
N PHE A 270 0.28 10.71 9.16
CA PHE A 270 -0.45 11.31 8.06
C PHE A 270 -0.59 10.41 6.83
N HIS A 271 0.30 9.42 6.63
CA HIS A 271 0.10 8.43 5.58
C HIS A 271 -1.17 7.61 5.86
N HIS A 272 -1.46 7.28 7.12
CA HIS A 272 -2.67 6.54 7.49
C HIS A 272 -3.98 7.32 7.34
N LEU A 273 -3.89 8.65 7.19
CA LEU A 273 -5.06 9.51 6.97
C LEU A 273 -5.39 9.73 5.49
N GLN A 274 -4.51 9.33 4.58
CA GLN A 274 -4.71 9.53 3.15
C GLN A 274 -5.47 8.35 2.53
N HIS A 275 -6.47 8.66 1.73
CA HIS A 275 -7.21 7.65 0.97
C HIS A 275 -7.16 7.90 -0.55
N ALA A 276 -7.17 6.83 -1.34
CA ALA A 276 -7.06 6.89 -2.80
C ALA A 276 -8.19 7.71 -3.46
N GLU A 277 -9.39 7.68 -2.88
CA GLU A 277 -10.56 8.41 -3.35
C GLU A 277 -10.33 9.93 -3.46
N GLU A 278 -9.55 10.50 -2.54
CA GLU A 278 -9.24 11.93 -2.55
C GLU A 278 -8.52 12.33 -3.83
N TYR A 279 -7.71 11.43 -4.37
CA TYR A 279 -6.90 11.65 -5.57
C TYR A 279 -7.67 11.39 -6.87
N ARG A 280 -8.87 10.80 -6.80
CA ARG A 280 -9.75 10.52 -7.95
C ARG A 280 -10.70 11.68 -8.27
N GLN A 281 -10.88 12.64 -7.36
CA GLN A 281 -11.76 13.80 -7.54
C GLN A 281 -11.02 15.03 -8.08
N SER A 282 -11.70 16.17 -8.27
CA SER A 282 -11.02 17.46 -8.46
C SER A 282 -10.30 17.90 -7.17
N PRO A 283 -9.23 18.71 -7.23
CA PRO A 283 -8.47 19.11 -6.03
C PRO A 283 -9.34 19.76 -4.94
N ALA A 284 -10.34 20.56 -5.32
CA ALA A 284 -11.27 21.19 -4.38
C ALA A 284 -12.14 20.15 -3.65
N VAL A 285 -12.79 19.24 -4.39
CA VAL A 285 -13.62 18.18 -3.82
C VAL A 285 -12.78 17.22 -2.98
N GLY A 286 -11.60 16.84 -3.46
CA GLY A 286 -10.67 15.99 -2.70
C GLY A 286 -10.18 16.65 -1.40
N THR A 287 -9.96 17.97 -1.41
CA THR A 287 -9.63 18.73 -0.19
C THR A 287 -10.81 18.75 0.79
N PHE A 288 -12.04 18.95 0.31
CA PHE A 288 -13.23 18.89 1.16
C PHE A 288 -13.38 17.53 1.83
N VAL A 289 -13.32 16.43 1.06
CA VAL A 289 -13.40 15.05 1.60
C VAL A 289 -12.30 14.80 2.64
N ARG A 290 -11.09 15.32 2.40
CA ARG A 290 -9.98 15.21 3.35
C ARG A 290 -10.26 15.94 4.66
N TRP A 291 -10.78 17.16 4.62
CA TRP A 291 -11.16 17.90 5.82
C TRP A 291 -12.28 17.21 6.58
N THR A 292 -13.27 16.63 5.88
CA THR A 292 -14.31 15.81 6.54
C THR A 292 -13.71 14.64 7.31
N ARG A 293 -12.72 13.94 6.75
CA ARG A 293 -11.99 12.86 7.46
C ARG A 293 -11.19 13.39 8.64
N PHE A 294 -10.49 14.52 8.49
CA PHE A 294 -9.73 15.11 9.59
C PHE A 294 -10.62 15.56 10.74
N LEU A 295 -11.76 16.19 10.44
CA LEU A 295 -12.76 16.56 11.45
C LEU A 295 -13.37 15.31 12.11
N GLY A 296 -13.67 14.26 11.32
CA GLY A 296 -14.13 12.98 11.86
C GLY A 296 -13.11 12.33 12.81
N LEU A 297 -11.83 12.35 12.45
CA LEU A 297 -10.73 11.85 13.29
C LEU A 297 -10.58 12.66 14.58
N LEU A 298 -10.64 14.00 14.50
CA LEU A 298 -10.57 14.86 15.68
C LEU A 298 -11.78 14.66 16.59
N ALA A 299 -12.98 14.53 16.01
CA ALA A 299 -14.19 14.22 16.75
C ALA A 299 -14.10 12.84 17.40
N SER A 300 -13.61 11.82 16.70
CA SER A 300 -13.48 10.47 17.25
C SER A 300 -12.49 10.41 18.40
N LEU A 301 -11.46 11.26 18.44
CA LEU A 301 -10.47 11.25 19.51
C LEU A 301 -10.86 12.15 20.70
N PHE A 302 -11.30 13.38 20.44
CA PHE A 302 -11.43 14.42 21.47
C PHE A 302 -12.86 14.76 21.86
N LEU A 303 -13.87 14.49 21.01
CA LEU A 303 -15.25 14.94 21.27
C LEU A 303 -15.82 14.33 22.55
N LEU A 304 -15.63 13.02 22.75
CA LEU A 304 -16.17 12.31 23.91
C LEU A 304 -15.51 12.75 25.24
N PRO A 305 -14.17 12.77 25.38
CA PRO A 305 -13.52 13.33 26.57
C PRO A 305 -13.91 14.78 26.86
N LEU A 306 -14.03 15.61 25.81
CA LEU A 306 -14.38 17.02 25.95
C LEU A 306 -15.84 17.20 26.39
N TRP A 307 -16.78 16.50 25.76
CA TRP A 307 -18.19 16.53 26.15
C TRP A 307 -18.36 16.04 27.58
N TYR A 308 -17.70 14.93 27.96
CA TYR A 308 -17.77 14.43 29.33
C TYR A 308 -17.22 15.44 30.36
N LEU A 309 -16.21 16.23 30.00
CA LEU A 309 -15.75 17.33 30.84
C LEU A 309 -16.84 18.41 31.06
N PHE A 310 -17.60 18.78 30.03
CA PHE A 310 -18.71 19.72 30.16
C PHE A 310 -19.86 19.17 31.01
N VAL A 311 -20.06 17.85 30.98
CA VAL A 311 -21.02 17.19 31.87
C VAL A 311 -20.57 17.28 33.34
N LEU A 312 -19.27 17.16 33.61
CA LEU A 312 -18.72 17.28 34.97
C LEU A 312 -18.70 18.74 35.46
N ASP A 313 -18.40 19.68 34.58
CA ASP A 313 -18.35 21.11 34.88
C ASP A 313 -19.09 21.93 33.80
N PRO A 314 -20.41 22.13 33.95
CA PRO A 314 -21.20 22.91 33.01
C PRO A 314 -20.80 24.38 32.91
N THR A 315 -20.06 24.92 33.89
CA THR A 315 -19.63 26.34 33.87
C THR A 315 -18.63 26.65 32.77
N LEU A 316 -18.01 25.62 32.18
CA LEU A 316 -17.10 25.72 31.05
C LEU A 316 -17.83 26.00 29.73
N LEU A 317 -19.15 25.81 29.68
CA LEU A 317 -19.95 26.06 28.49
C LEU A 317 -20.20 27.57 28.31
N PRO A 318 -19.98 28.13 27.11
CA PRO A 318 -20.43 29.48 26.80
C PRO A 318 -21.95 29.61 26.93
N ASN A 319 -22.45 30.80 27.28
CA ASN A 319 -23.89 31.07 27.50
C ASN A 319 -24.84 30.70 26.34
N GLY A 320 -24.32 30.43 25.13
CA GLY A 320 -25.10 29.96 23.98
C GLY A 320 -25.19 28.44 23.82
N LEU A 321 -24.50 27.67 24.66
CA LEU A 321 -24.39 26.20 24.60
C LEU A 321 -24.82 25.53 25.92
N GLU A 322 -25.56 26.24 26.78
CA GLU A 322 -26.03 25.72 28.07
C GLU A 322 -26.97 24.50 27.92
N TYR A 323 -27.52 24.27 26.73
CA TYR A 323 -28.31 23.07 26.41
C TYR A 323 -27.46 21.80 26.27
N VAL A 324 -26.13 21.91 26.24
CA VAL A 324 -25.22 20.76 26.12
C VAL A 324 -25.01 20.16 27.50
N GLY A 325 -25.58 18.99 27.73
CA GLY A 325 -25.44 18.28 28.98
C GLY A 325 -26.70 17.51 29.34
N PRO A 326 -26.56 16.47 30.17
CA PRO A 326 -27.67 15.60 30.54
C PRO A 326 -28.82 16.38 31.21
N ASN A 327 -29.99 16.42 30.56
CA ASN A 327 -31.20 17.06 31.11
C ASN A 327 -31.93 16.22 32.17
N GLU A 328 -31.60 14.93 32.27
CA GLU A 328 -32.27 13.96 33.13
C GLU A 328 -31.23 13.15 33.94
N GLN A 329 -31.56 12.81 35.18
CA GLN A 329 -30.74 11.90 35.99
C GLN A 329 -31.02 10.46 35.57
N THR A 330 -29.96 9.73 35.24
CA THR A 330 -30.02 8.32 34.84
C THR A 330 -29.57 7.41 35.98
N ASN A 331 -29.97 6.13 35.93
CA ASN A 331 -29.70 5.15 37.00
C ASN A 331 -28.21 4.77 37.11
N ILE A 332 -27.41 5.07 36.08
CA ILE A 332 -26.01 4.67 35.96
C ILE A 332 -25.13 5.90 35.71
N PRO A 333 -23.93 5.99 36.32
CA PRO A 333 -22.99 7.08 36.05
C PRO A 333 -22.68 7.22 34.56
N ILE A 334 -22.63 8.46 34.07
CA ILE A 334 -22.42 8.77 32.65
C ILE A 334 -21.11 8.18 32.11
N ILE A 335 -20.05 8.14 32.92
CA ILE A 335 -18.79 7.50 32.53
C ILE A 335 -18.97 6.01 32.22
N ALA A 336 -19.76 5.29 33.03
CA ALA A 336 -20.04 3.89 32.80
C ALA A 336 -20.91 3.71 31.53
N GLN A 337 -21.88 4.60 31.31
CA GLN A 337 -22.64 4.61 30.06
C GLN A 337 -21.74 4.78 28.83
N LEU A 338 -20.76 5.70 28.89
CA LEU A 338 -19.80 5.92 27.80
C LEU A 338 -18.97 4.67 27.48
N PHE A 339 -18.45 3.99 28.51
CA PHE A 339 -17.70 2.74 28.32
C PHE A 339 -18.57 1.62 27.75
N ILE A 340 -19.77 1.43 28.29
CA ILE A 340 -20.71 0.39 27.82
C ILE A 340 -21.12 0.67 26.37
N ALA A 341 -21.44 1.91 26.03
CA ALA A 341 -21.84 2.30 24.69
C ALA A 341 -20.69 2.14 23.68
N ASP A 342 -19.47 2.58 24.01
CA ASP A 342 -18.32 2.47 23.10
C ASP A 342 -17.87 1.01 22.90
N LEU A 343 -17.90 0.19 23.96
CA LEU A 343 -17.72 -1.26 23.87
C LEU A 343 -18.86 -1.93 23.09
N GLY A 344 -20.09 -1.48 23.27
CA GLY A 344 -21.26 -1.98 22.54
C GLY A 344 -21.14 -1.78 21.03
N VAL A 345 -20.68 -0.60 20.60
CA VAL A 345 -20.40 -0.34 19.18
C VAL A 345 -19.27 -1.25 18.65
N GLU A 346 -18.25 -1.50 19.46
CA GLU A 346 -17.15 -2.40 19.09
C GLU A 346 -17.61 -3.86 18.95
N MET A 347 -18.37 -4.35 19.93
CA MET A 347 -18.99 -5.67 19.88
C MET A 347 -19.90 -5.81 18.66
N PHE A 348 -20.69 -4.77 18.36
CA PHE A 348 -21.53 -4.75 17.18
C PHE A 348 -20.71 -4.85 15.89
N ARG A 349 -19.59 -4.11 15.78
CA ARG A 349 -18.71 -4.18 14.62
C ARG A 349 -18.13 -5.59 14.43
N ILE A 350 -17.61 -6.20 15.49
CA ILE A 350 -17.05 -7.56 15.45
C ILE A 350 -18.14 -8.56 15.04
N ALA A 351 -19.34 -8.45 15.61
CA ALA A 351 -20.48 -9.28 15.22
C ALA A 351 -20.87 -9.09 13.75
N ALA A 352 -20.85 -7.85 13.24
CA ALA A 352 -21.22 -7.52 11.87
C ALA A 352 -20.27 -8.13 10.83
N ILE A 353 -18.98 -8.26 11.15
CA ILE A 353 -17.99 -8.94 10.27
C ILE A 353 -18.27 -10.45 10.18
N HIS A 354 -18.73 -11.07 11.27
CA HIS A 354 -19.09 -12.49 11.29
C HIS A 354 -20.51 -12.79 10.79
N THR A 355 -21.29 -11.74 10.49
CA THR A 355 -22.68 -11.87 10.02
C THR A 355 -22.70 -11.80 8.50
N PRO A 356 -23.39 -12.73 7.79
CA PRO A 356 -23.56 -12.65 6.34
C PRO A 356 -24.14 -11.30 5.90
N THR A 357 -23.62 -10.72 4.82
CA THR A 357 -23.95 -9.36 4.34
C THR A 357 -25.46 -9.05 4.27
N PRO A 358 -26.35 -9.95 3.80
CA PRO A 358 -27.79 -9.68 3.77
C PRO A 358 -28.40 -9.49 5.17
N LEU A 359 -27.83 -10.12 6.20
CA LEU A 359 -28.29 -10.04 7.58
C LEU A 359 -27.68 -8.86 8.34
N SER A 360 -26.51 -8.36 7.93
CA SER A 360 -25.83 -7.24 8.62
C SER A 360 -26.65 -5.95 8.60
N THR A 361 -27.36 -5.65 7.51
CA THR A 361 -28.24 -4.47 7.41
C THR A 361 -29.44 -4.58 8.37
N ALA A 362 -30.07 -5.74 8.44
CA ALA A 362 -31.19 -5.98 9.35
C ALA A 362 -30.74 -5.92 10.83
N MET A 363 -29.57 -6.50 11.14
CA MET A 363 -28.97 -6.45 12.46
C MET A 363 -28.65 -5.00 12.88
N GLY A 364 -28.17 -4.16 11.96
CA GLY A 364 -27.94 -2.74 12.21
C GLY A 364 -29.21 -1.97 12.56
N LEU A 365 -30.32 -2.24 11.87
CA LEU A 365 -31.62 -1.64 12.19
C LEU A 365 -32.10 -2.05 13.60
N ILE A 366 -31.99 -3.33 13.94
CA ILE A 366 -32.37 -3.86 15.26
C ILE A 366 -31.50 -3.25 16.36
N ALA A 367 -30.19 -3.17 16.16
CA ALA A 367 -29.27 -2.59 17.13
C ALA A 367 -29.53 -1.10 17.35
N ALA A 368 -29.69 -0.33 16.28
CA ALA A 368 -29.87 1.12 16.36
C ALA A 368 -31.26 1.52 16.90
N VAL A 369 -32.33 0.91 16.40
CA VAL A 369 -33.70 1.33 16.73
C VAL A 369 -34.23 0.58 17.95
N LEU A 370 -34.13 -0.75 17.96
CA LEU A 370 -34.82 -1.54 18.98
C LEU A 370 -34.01 -1.57 20.29
N ILE A 371 -32.73 -1.93 20.23
CA ILE A 371 -31.89 -1.99 21.44
C ILE A 371 -31.57 -0.59 21.95
N GLY A 372 -31.23 0.35 21.05
CA GLY A 372 -30.95 1.74 21.41
C GLY A 372 -32.14 2.42 22.09
N GLN A 373 -33.33 2.36 21.49
CA GLN A 373 -34.53 3.00 22.06
C GLN A 373 -34.93 2.35 23.39
N ILE A 374 -34.96 1.02 23.47
CA ILE A 374 -35.30 0.33 24.72
C ILE A 374 -34.31 0.71 25.82
N ALA A 375 -33.02 0.83 25.50
CA ALA A 375 -32.01 1.23 26.48
C ALA A 375 -32.18 2.67 26.98
N ILE A 376 -32.71 3.58 26.15
CA ILE A 376 -33.12 4.91 26.59
C ILE A 376 -34.36 4.81 27.48
N ASP A 377 -35.38 4.08 27.03
CA ASP A 377 -36.69 3.99 27.71
C ASP A 377 -36.58 3.35 29.11
N VAL A 378 -35.67 2.39 29.30
CA VAL A 378 -35.40 1.77 30.62
C VAL A 378 -34.43 2.58 31.48
N GLY A 379 -33.95 3.73 31.00
CA GLY A 379 -33.06 4.63 31.73
C GLY A 379 -31.61 4.14 31.83
N LEU A 380 -31.18 3.22 30.94
CA LEU A 380 -29.80 2.75 30.87
C LEU A 380 -28.88 3.79 30.21
N PHE A 381 -29.35 4.42 29.14
CA PHE A 381 -28.62 5.43 28.39
C PHE A 381 -29.35 6.75 28.32
N GLN A 382 -28.58 7.83 28.40
CA GLN A 382 -29.07 9.15 28.05
C GLN A 382 -29.02 9.37 26.52
N PRO A 383 -30.00 10.05 25.92
CA PRO A 383 -29.99 10.33 24.48
C PRO A 383 -28.70 11.02 24.01
N GLU A 384 -28.15 11.94 24.80
CA GLU A 384 -26.89 12.61 24.48
C GLU A 384 -25.69 11.64 24.45
N VAL A 385 -25.60 10.70 25.38
CA VAL A 385 -24.53 9.68 25.38
C VAL A 385 -24.53 8.92 24.06
N ILE A 386 -25.71 8.47 23.62
CA ILE A 386 -25.85 7.74 22.35
C ILE A 386 -25.45 8.63 21.17
N LEU A 387 -25.87 9.90 21.17
CA LEU A 387 -25.51 10.86 20.12
C LEU A 387 -23.99 11.04 20.00
N TYR A 388 -23.30 11.37 21.09
CA TYR A 388 -21.85 11.64 21.03
C TYR A 388 -21.02 10.39 20.77
N VAL A 389 -21.45 9.23 21.29
CA VAL A 389 -20.81 7.94 20.95
C VAL A 389 -21.02 7.59 19.48
N ALA A 390 -22.20 7.85 18.92
CA ALA A 390 -22.46 7.66 17.49
C ALA A 390 -21.57 8.56 16.63
N VAL A 391 -21.45 9.85 16.96
CA VAL A 391 -20.56 10.78 16.23
C VAL A 391 -19.10 10.34 16.31
N ALA A 392 -18.61 9.97 17.50
CA ALA A 392 -17.24 9.48 17.66
C ALA A 392 -16.98 8.16 16.90
N SER A 393 -17.99 7.30 16.84
CA SER A 393 -17.93 6.03 16.09
C SER A 393 -17.89 6.27 14.57
N ILE A 394 -18.73 7.19 14.06
CA ILE A 394 -18.69 7.62 12.65
C ILE A 394 -17.32 8.18 12.30
N GLY A 395 -16.74 9.03 13.17
CA GLY A 395 -15.38 9.54 12.99
C GLY A 395 -14.31 8.45 12.99
N THR A 396 -14.50 7.38 13.76
CA THR A 396 -13.64 6.19 13.75
C THR A 396 -13.72 5.47 12.40
N PHE A 397 -14.92 5.27 11.85
CA PHE A 397 -15.12 4.65 10.54
C PHE A 397 -14.67 5.54 9.36
N ALA A 398 -14.64 6.85 9.54
CA ALA A 398 -14.10 7.77 8.54
C ALA A 398 -12.56 7.71 8.43
N THR A 399 -11.87 7.09 9.40
CA THR A 399 -10.42 6.91 9.40
C THR A 399 -10.03 5.79 8.41
N PRO A 400 -9.24 6.07 7.35
CA PRO A 400 -8.97 5.07 6.31
C PRO A 400 -8.23 3.82 6.80
N SER A 401 -7.28 3.99 7.72
CA SER A 401 -6.52 2.88 8.29
C SER A 401 -7.22 2.30 9.51
N TYR A 402 -7.59 1.03 9.43
CA TYR A 402 -8.22 0.30 10.54
C TYR A 402 -7.36 0.31 11.81
N GLU A 403 -6.07 -0.03 11.69
CA GLU A 403 -5.14 -0.06 12.83
C GLU A 403 -5.03 1.30 13.51
N LEU A 404 -4.96 2.40 12.73
CA LEU A 404 -4.96 3.74 13.29
C LEU A 404 -6.27 4.07 14.02
N SER A 405 -7.41 3.65 13.47
CA SER A 405 -8.72 3.88 14.09
C SER A 405 -8.84 3.20 15.46
N VAL A 406 -8.29 1.99 15.60
CA VAL A 406 -8.25 1.24 16.87
C VAL A 406 -7.27 1.89 17.85
N ALA A 407 -6.09 2.31 17.38
CA ALA A 407 -5.11 3.01 18.21
C ALA A 407 -5.69 4.31 18.81
N ASN A 408 -6.38 5.11 17.99
CA ASN A 408 -7.03 6.34 18.43
C ASN A 408 -8.21 6.08 19.36
N LYS A 409 -8.93 4.96 19.22
CA LYS A 409 -9.93 4.53 20.19
C LYS A 409 -9.30 4.25 21.56
N ILE A 410 -8.18 3.52 21.62
CA ILE A 410 -7.46 3.26 22.89
C ILE A 410 -7.03 4.58 23.53
N ALA A 411 -6.50 5.52 22.73
CA ALA A 411 -6.13 6.84 23.21
C ALA A 411 -7.35 7.63 23.75
N ARG A 412 -8.50 7.58 23.06
CA ARG A 412 -9.75 8.19 23.53
C ARG A 412 -10.17 7.63 24.89
N LEU A 413 -10.15 6.30 25.06
CA LEU A 413 -10.51 5.67 26.33
C LEU A 413 -9.57 6.12 27.45
N PHE A 414 -8.27 6.21 27.19
CA PHE A 414 -7.31 6.78 28.14
C PHE A 414 -7.65 8.23 28.52
N LEU A 415 -7.98 9.08 27.54
CA LEU A 415 -8.39 10.47 27.80
C LEU A 415 -9.69 10.53 28.63
N LEU A 416 -10.67 9.67 28.36
CA LEU A 416 -11.91 9.58 29.15
C LEU A 416 -11.62 9.24 30.62
N VAL A 417 -10.74 8.27 30.87
CA VAL A 417 -10.31 7.93 32.23
C VAL A 417 -9.61 9.11 32.90
N ALA A 418 -8.71 9.79 32.18
CA ALA A 418 -8.00 10.95 32.72
C ALA A 418 -8.97 12.09 33.12
N VAL A 419 -9.98 12.37 32.29
CA VAL A 419 -11.02 13.36 32.60
C VAL A 419 -11.87 12.91 33.79
N ALA A 420 -12.24 11.64 33.87
CA ALA A 420 -13.04 11.12 34.98
C ALA A 420 -12.40 11.29 36.36
N PHE A 421 -11.07 11.12 36.44
CA PHE A 421 -10.35 11.28 37.71
C PHE A 421 -9.90 12.71 37.98
N PHE A 422 -9.47 13.43 36.94
CA PHE A 422 -8.73 14.69 37.10
C PHE A 422 -9.40 15.90 36.44
N HIS A 423 -10.61 15.76 35.88
CA HIS A 423 -11.38 16.86 35.27
C HIS A 423 -10.55 17.64 34.23
N ILE A 424 -10.47 18.97 34.36
CA ILE A 424 -9.75 19.86 33.42
C ILE A 424 -8.25 19.51 33.35
N PRO A 425 -7.49 19.41 34.47
CA PRO A 425 -6.12 18.91 34.44
C PRO A 425 -5.97 17.57 33.70
N GLY A 426 -6.92 16.65 33.89
CA GLY A 426 -6.94 15.35 33.22
C GLY A 426 -6.95 15.46 31.71
N LEU A 427 -7.81 16.32 31.16
CA LEU A 427 -7.88 16.55 29.72
C LEU A 427 -6.57 17.16 29.19
N VAL A 428 -6.08 18.23 29.83
CA VAL A 428 -4.90 18.97 29.36
C VAL A 428 -3.64 18.11 29.43
N ILE A 429 -3.41 17.46 30.58
CA ILE A 429 -2.24 16.59 30.78
C ILE A 429 -2.37 15.34 29.90
N GLY A 430 -3.55 14.72 29.83
CA GLY A 430 -3.81 13.55 28.99
C GLY A 430 -3.53 13.82 27.52
N CYS A 431 -4.04 14.94 26.98
CA CYS A 431 -3.76 15.36 25.60
C CYS A 431 -2.27 15.66 25.39
N THR A 432 -1.60 16.28 26.36
CA THR A 432 -0.16 16.56 26.29
C THR A 432 0.65 15.26 26.25
N LEU A 433 0.36 14.32 27.14
CA LEU A 433 1.00 12.99 27.19
C LEU A 433 0.75 12.21 25.89
N TYR A 434 -0.46 12.28 25.36
CA TYR A 434 -0.82 11.70 24.07
C TYR A 434 0.07 12.24 22.94
N VAL A 435 0.18 13.57 22.80
CA VAL A 435 1.00 14.20 21.76
C VAL A 435 2.47 13.82 21.93
N LEU A 436 2.99 13.85 23.16
CA LEU A 436 4.37 13.45 23.45
C LEU A 436 4.63 11.98 23.13
N PHE A 437 3.68 11.09 23.43
CA PHE A 437 3.78 9.67 23.11
C PHE A 437 3.89 9.48 21.59
N VAL A 438 2.95 10.03 20.82
CA VAL A 438 2.95 9.90 19.34
C VAL A 438 4.18 10.57 18.71
N ALA A 439 4.68 11.66 19.28
CA ALA A 439 5.88 12.36 18.82
C ALA A 439 7.18 11.55 19.01
N ASN A 440 7.23 10.67 20.01
CA ASN A 440 8.40 9.83 20.27
C ASN A 440 8.46 8.57 19.38
N ILE A 441 7.36 8.23 18.70
CA ILE A 441 7.30 7.06 17.82
C ILE A 441 8.18 7.28 16.58
N LYS A 442 8.94 6.24 16.21
CA LYS A 442 9.74 6.19 14.99
C LYS A 442 9.44 4.91 14.22
N SER A 443 9.20 5.04 12.91
CA SER A 443 9.07 3.91 11.97
C SER A 443 10.33 3.82 11.13
N LEU A 444 11.14 2.78 11.34
CA LEU A 444 12.39 2.53 10.60
C LEU A 444 13.27 3.79 10.46
N ASN A 445 13.60 4.40 11.61
CA ASN A 445 14.36 5.66 11.73
C ASN A 445 13.69 6.91 11.13
N THR A 446 12.41 6.87 10.81
CA THR A 446 11.65 8.06 10.38
C THR A 446 10.71 8.56 11.48
N PRO A 447 10.63 9.90 11.73
CA PRO A 447 9.72 10.47 12.72
C PRO A 447 8.24 10.25 12.33
N TYR A 448 7.46 9.65 13.22
CA TYR A 448 6.08 9.26 12.91
C TYR A 448 5.13 10.46 12.73
N LEU A 449 5.42 11.61 13.35
CA LEU A 449 4.65 12.85 13.17
C LEU A 449 5.13 13.73 12.01
N TRP A 450 6.05 13.28 11.16
CA TRP A 450 6.42 14.08 9.99
C TRP A 450 5.21 14.22 9.05
N PRO A 451 4.92 15.44 8.51
CA PRO A 451 5.72 16.67 8.51
C PRO A 451 5.33 17.70 9.57
N LEU A 452 4.54 17.34 10.59
CA LEU A 452 4.25 18.21 11.71
C LEU A 452 5.47 18.33 12.64
N LEU A 453 6.12 17.21 12.94
CA LEU A 453 7.36 17.15 13.72
C LEU A 453 8.36 16.17 13.07
N PRO A 454 9.53 16.65 12.59
CA PRO A 454 9.94 18.06 12.48
C PRO A 454 9.08 18.83 11.47
N PHE A 455 8.81 20.11 11.77
CA PHE A 455 7.86 20.90 10.99
C PHE A 455 8.39 21.21 9.59
N HIS A 456 7.67 20.74 8.56
CA HIS A 456 8.00 20.98 7.16
C HIS A 456 6.81 21.61 6.43
N PRO A 457 6.72 22.96 6.35
CA PRO A 457 5.49 23.67 5.99
C PRO A 457 4.99 23.34 4.59
N LYS A 458 5.89 23.14 3.63
CA LYS A 458 5.51 22.78 2.25
C LYS A 458 4.85 21.40 2.17
N ALA A 459 5.31 20.44 2.97
CA ALA A 459 4.76 19.09 2.99
C ALA A 459 3.46 19.05 3.81
N PHE A 460 3.44 19.75 4.95
CA PHE A 460 2.24 19.87 5.78
C PHE A 460 1.08 20.53 5.01
N MET A 461 1.35 21.56 4.22
CA MET A 461 0.33 22.20 3.37
C MET A 461 -0.21 21.27 2.28
N GLN A 462 0.59 20.31 1.78
CA GLN A 462 0.14 19.30 0.81
C GLN A 462 -0.75 18.23 1.45
N ILE A 463 -0.57 18.00 2.75
CA ILE A 463 -1.44 17.13 3.55
C ILE A 463 -2.76 17.86 3.82
N LEU A 464 -2.75 19.11 4.26
CA LEU A 464 -3.99 19.85 4.52
C LEU A 464 -4.80 20.15 3.25
N ILE A 465 -4.13 20.52 2.16
CA ILE A 465 -4.77 20.91 0.91
C ILE A 465 -4.27 19.99 -0.19
N ARG A 466 -5.20 19.27 -0.84
CA ARG A 466 -4.84 18.47 -2.01
C ARG A 466 -4.47 19.40 -3.16
N ARG A 467 -3.20 19.38 -3.55
CA ARG A 467 -2.71 20.06 -4.75
C ARG A 467 -2.93 19.19 -5.99
N SER A 468 -3.07 19.82 -7.14
CA SER A 468 -3.07 19.11 -8.42
C SER A 468 -1.72 18.42 -8.65
N VAL A 469 -1.74 17.23 -9.26
CA VAL A 469 -0.54 16.42 -9.54
C VAL A 469 0.53 17.22 -10.31
N PRO A 470 0.20 18.07 -11.31
CA PRO A 470 1.18 18.95 -11.96
C PRO A 470 1.89 19.93 -11.01
N GLY A 471 1.28 20.28 -9.87
CA GLY A 471 1.87 21.13 -8.84
C GLY A 471 2.71 20.39 -7.79
N ALA A 472 2.63 19.05 -7.73
CA ALA A 472 3.33 18.21 -6.74
C ALA A 472 4.68 17.73 -7.26
N LYS A 473 5.66 18.63 -7.34
CA LYS A 473 6.95 18.38 -8.01
C LYS A 473 7.99 17.63 -7.17
N ILE A 474 7.86 17.64 -5.85
CA ILE A 474 8.90 17.19 -4.91
C ILE A 474 8.44 15.90 -4.23
N ARG A 475 9.33 14.92 -4.11
CA ARG A 475 9.09 13.67 -3.34
C ARG A 475 9.12 13.95 -1.83
N PRO A 476 8.36 13.21 -1.01
CA PRO A 476 8.42 13.33 0.44
C PRO A 476 9.85 13.22 0.96
N SER A 477 10.29 14.16 1.81
CA SER A 477 11.66 14.11 2.37
C SER A 477 11.85 12.98 3.38
N ILE A 478 10.76 12.44 3.91
CA ILE A 478 10.74 11.41 4.96
C ILE A 478 11.42 10.10 4.51
N VAL A 479 11.28 9.75 3.23
CA VAL A 479 11.91 8.56 2.65
C VAL A 479 13.35 8.80 2.19
N GLN A 480 13.87 10.03 2.37
CA GLN A 480 15.21 10.45 1.97
C GLN A 480 15.59 10.01 0.55
N PRO A 481 14.78 10.37 -0.48
CA PRO A 481 14.96 9.81 -1.80
C PRO A 481 16.23 10.34 -2.45
N ARG A 482 16.95 9.46 -3.16
CA ARG A 482 18.13 9.82 -3.98
C ARG A 482 17.78 10.87 -5.02
N ASN A 483 16.67 10.67 -5.73
CA ASN A 483 16.08 11.65 -6.63
C ASN A 483 14.94 12.44 -5.95
N LYS A 484 15.11 13.75 -5.74
CA LYS A 484 14.12 14.58 -5.03
C LYS A 484 12.91 15.01 -5.86
N TYR A 485 12.96 14.94 -7.20
CA TYR A 485 11.95 15.53 -8.08
C TYR A 485 11.11 14.48 -8.81
N LYS A 486 9.79 14.55 -8.64
CA LYS A 486 8.81 13.69 -9.34
C LYS A 486 8.69 14.02 -10.82
N GLN A 487 8.87 15.28 -11.16
CA GLN A 487 8.74 15.79 -12.53
C GLN A 487 10.12 16.20 -13.05
N PRO A 488 10.39 16.01 -14.36
CA PRO A 488 11.58 16.60 -14.96
C PRO A 488 11.56 18.12 -14.78
N ALA A 489 12.74 18.74 -14.63
CA ALA A 489 12.84 20.19 -14.63
C ALA A 489 12.20 20.72 -15.92
N LYS A 490 11.32 21.73 -15.80
CA LYS A 490 10.85 22.46 -16.98
C LYS A 490 12.10 23.08 -17.63
N SER A 491 12.42 22.62 -18.83
CA SER A 491 13.40 23.25 -19.72
C SER A 491 12.97 24.67 -20.04
#